data_AF-A0A9C9KU66-F1
#
_entry.id   AF-A0A9C9KU66-F1
#
_cell.length_a   1.000
_cell.length_b   1.000
_cell.length_c   1.000
_cell.angle_alpha   90.00
_cell.angle_beta   90.00
_cell.angle_gamma   90.00
#
_symmetry.space_group_name_H-M   'P 1'
#
loop_
_entity.id
_entity.type
_entity.pdbx_description
1 polymer ?
#
loop_
_entity_poly.entity_id
_entity_poly.type
_entity_poly.pdbx_seq_one_letter_code
_entity_poly.pdbx_strand_id
1 'polypeptide(L)'
;MHYSSKPSALLLGFFCAAFFHLANAATGPTGGNQQLDAIKNFQHKEALQRSQDAIGNLLSNYSLTDEKGHALSIDDLRGKPLVLSMIYTSCYHTCPMTTRHLAKVVDKARAALGKDSFNVAVLGFDAYNDSPQAMLQFARKQG
;
A
#
# COMPACT_ATOMS: atom_id res chain seq x y z
N MET A 1 13.33 -19.72 30.25
CA MET A 1 14.37 -19.54 31.29
C MET A 1 14.75 -18.07 31.33
N HIS A 2 14.27 -17.29 32.30
CA HIS A 2 14.94 -16.10 32.82
C HIS A 2 14.35 -15.77 34.20
N TYR A 3 15.26 -15.40 35.09
CA TYR A 3 15.21 -15.54 36.54
C TYR A 3 14.60 -14.30 37.23
N SER A 4 13.81 -14.59 38.25
CA SER A 4 13.22 -13.65 39.21
C SER A 4 14.27 -13.19 40.22
N SER A 5 14.39 -11.87 40.45
CA SER A 5 15.02 -11.33 41.66
C SER A 5 14.35 -10.03 42.09
N LYS A 6 13.55 -10.10 43.17
CA LYS A 6 13.21 -8.95 44.02
C LYS A 6 14.33 -8.73 45.03
N PRO A 7 14.58 -7.49 45.47
CA PRO A 7 15.04 -7.22 46.81
C PRO A 7 13.98 -6.49 47.65
N SER A 8 14.09 -6.77 48.94
CA SER A 8 13.19 -6.43 50.04
C SER A 8 13.56 -5.12 50.73
N ALA A 9 12.51 -4.49 51.25
CA ALA A 9 12.41 -3.82 52.56
C ALA A 9 12.98 -2.40 52.81
N LEU A 10 12.01 -1.55 53.18
CA LEU A 10 12.00 -0.58 54.28
C LEU A 10 12.99 0.58 54.26
N LEU A 11 12.44 1.78 54.03
CA LEU A 11 12.57 2.90 54.95
C LEU A 11 11.27 3.72 54.95
N LEU A 12 10.70 3.87 56.15
CA LEU A 12 9.48 4.61 56.44
C LEU A 12 9.64 6.09 56.06
N GLY A 13 8.78 6.57 55.16
CA GLY A 13 8.54 7.99 54.92
C GLY A 13 7.03 8.23 54.89
N PHE A 14 6.49 8.58 56.04
CA PHE A 14 5.08 8.88 56.27
C PHE A 14 4.71 10.19 55.55
N PHE A 15 4.33 10.15 54.27
CA PHE A 15 3.50 11.20 53.67
C PHE A 15 2.46 10.55 52.74
N CYS A 16 1.32 10.28 53.36
CA CYS A 16 0.07 9.98 52.71
C CYS A 16 -0.38 11.23 51.93
N ALA A 17 0.05 11.35 50.67
CA ALA A 17 -0.57 12.24 49.71
C ALA A 17 -1.11 11.37 48.57
N ALA A 18 -2.43 11.21 48.62
CA ALA A 18 -3.25 10.41 47.75
C ALA A 18 -3.03 10.66 46.24
N PHE A 19 -3.41 9.65 45.45
CA PHE A 19 -3.57 9.62 43.98
C PHE A 19 -2.26 9.50 43.19
N PHE A 20 -1.76 8.30 42.85
CA PHE A 20 -2.38 7.32 41.95
C PHE A 20 -3.42 7.96 41.01
N HIS A 21 -2.95 8.48 39.88
CA HIS A 21 -3.51 8.32 38.53
C HIS A 21 -3.17 9.52 37.65
N LEU A 22 -2.27 9.33 36.70
CA LEU A 22 -2.42 9.83 35.32
C LEU A 22 -1.34 9.17 34.46
N ALA A 23 -1.56 7.89 34.18
CA ALA A 23 -1.03 7.27 32.98
C ALA A 23 -1.72 7.97 31.80
N ASN A 24 -0.97 8.80 31.07
CA ASN A 24 -1.47 9.39 29.84
C ASN A 24 -1.54 8.27 28.80
N ALA A 25 -2.72 7.69 28.64
CA ALA A 25 -3.01 6.74 27.57
C ALA A 25 -2.80 7.46 26.24
N ALA A 26 -1.80 7.04 25.48
CA ALA A 26 -1.68 7.38 24.07
C ALA A 26 -2.86 6.72 23.34
N THR A 27 -3.94 7.48 23.17
CA THR A 27 -5.06 7.11 22.30
C THR A 27 -4.59 7.21 20.85
N GLY A 28 -4.26 6.06 20.26
CA GLY A 28 -4.20 5.93 18.80
C GLY A 28 -5.57 6.30 18.19
N PRO A 29 -5.60 6.83 16.96
CA PRO A 29 -6.83 7.36 16.37
C PRO A 29 -7.84 6.21 16.16
N THR A 30 -9.01 6.36 16.77
CA THR A 30 -10.20 5.53 16.55
C THR A 30 -10.73 5.76 15.13
N GLY A 31 -10.16 5.07 14.15
CA GLY A 31 -10.44 5.23 12.71
C GLY A 31 -11.84 4.78 12.25
N GLY A 32 -12.68 4.21 13.12
CA GLY A 32 -13.98 3.66 12.74
C GLY A 32 -15.06 4.72 12.44
N ASN A 33 -15.17 5.76 13.28
CA ASN A 33 -16.21 6.80 13.10
C ASN A 33 -15.83 7.81 12.01
N GLN A 34 -14.54 8.15 11.91
CA GLN A 34 -14.04 9.12 10.94
C GLN A 34 -14.20 8.65 9.49
N GLN A 35 -14.02 7.34 9.23
CA GLN A 35 -14.21 6.78 7.89
C GLN A 35 -15.68 6.68 7.50
N LEU A 36 -16.57 6.40 8.46
CA LEU A 36 -18.01 6.35 8.23
C LEU A 36 -18.60 7.73 7.91
N ASP A 37 -18.13 8.77 8.60
CA ASP A 37 -18.53 10.16 8.36
C ASP A 37 -17.97 10.70 7.04
N ALA A 38 -16.76 10.28 6.65
CA ALA A 38 -16.18 10.59 5.35
C ALA A 38 -16.98 9.98 4.17
N ILE A 39 -17.51 8.76 4.34
CA ILE A 39 -18.38 8.12 3.33
C ILE A 39 -19.73 8.83 3.25
N LYS A 40 -20.34 9.19 4.40
CA LYS A 40 -21.61 9.94 4.43
C LYS A 40 -21.50 11.32 3.80
N ASN A 41 -20.35 11.96 3.92
CA ASN A 41 -20.09 13.31 3.42
C ASN A 41 -19.25 13.34 2.14
N PHE A 42 -19.29 12.29 1.31
CA PHE A 42 -18.48 12.23 0.09
C PHE A 42 -18.78 13.42 -0.86
N GLN A 43 -17.79 14.29 -1.04
CA GLN A 43 -17.87 15.47 -1.90
C GLN A 43 -17.43 15.11 -3.33
N HIS A 44 -18.37 14.59 -4.13
CA HIS A 44 -18.09 14.10 -5.48
C HIS A 44 -17.33 15.12 -6.35
N LYS A 45 -17.76 16.39 -6.33
CA LYS A 45 -17.12 17.46 -7.13
C LYS A 45 -15.67 17.68 -6.74
N GLU A 46 -15.37 17.68 -5.44
CA GLU A 46 -14.01 17.86 -4.94
C GLU A 46 -13.13 16.65 -5.26
N ALA A 47 -13.66 15.43 -5.08
CA ALA A 47 -12.93 14.20 -5.43
C ALA A 47 -12.58 14.14 -6.92
N LEU A 48 -13.52 14.54 -7.78
CA LEU A 48 -13.27 14.66 -9.22
C LEU A 48 -12.21 15.72 -9.52
N GLN A 49 -12.32 16.92 -8.92
CA GLN A 49 -11.34 17.99 -9.14
C GLN A 49 -9.93 17.52 -8.76
N ARG A 50 -9.76 16.93 -7.58
CA ARG A 50 -8.47 16.37 -7.13
C ARG A 50 -7.90 15.33 -8.10
N SER A 51 -8.76 14.48 -8.67
CA SER A 51 -8.33 13.49 -9.68
C SER A 51 -7.90 14.16 -10.99
N GLN A 52 -8.58 15.21 -11.43
CA GLN A 52 -8.23 15.93 -12.65
C GLN A 52 -6.94 16.74 -12.47
N ASP A 53 -6.75 17.37 -11.31
CA ASP A 53 -5.55 18.15 -10.98
C ASP A 53 -4.28 17.31 -10.97
N ALA A 54 -4.39 15.98 -10.82
CA ALA A 54 -3.25 15.06 -10.89
C ALA A 54 -2.71 14.90 -12.33
N ILE A 55 -3.49 15.21 -13.36
CA ILE A 55 -3.10 15.02 -14.77
C ILE A 55 -1.99 16.02 -15.14
N GLY A 56 -0.93 15.51 -15.76
CA GLY A 56 0.25 16.30 -16.14
C GLY A 56 1.31 16.40 -15.05
N ASN A 57 1.02 15.95 -13.82
CA ASN A 57 2.01 15.84 -12.77
C ASN A 57 2.81 14.54 -12.87
N LEU A 58 4.06 14.58 -12.41
CA LEU A 58 4.88 13.39 -12.26
C LEU A 58 4.52 12.66 -10.97
N LEU A 59 4.53 11.32 -11.03
CA LEU A 59 4.47 10.50 -9.83
C LEU A 59 5.73 10.74 -8.98
N SER A 60 5.54 10.89 -7.66
CA SER A 60 6.65 10.88 -6.72
C SER A 60 7.44 9.58 -6.82
N ASN A 61 8.70 9.62 -6.42
CA ASN A 61 9.51 8.42 -6.39
C ASN A 61 9.10 7.55 -5.19
N TYR A 62 8.57 6.36 -5.47
CA TYR A 62 8.20 5.37 -4.47
C TYR A 62 9.12 4.15 -4.59
N SER A 63 9.56 3.63 -3.45
CA SER A 63 10.29 2.37 -3.36
C SER A 63 9.33 1.19 -3.25
N LEU A 64 9.52 0.21 -4.11
CA LEU A 64 8.77 -1.02 -4.24
C LEU A 64 9.73 -2.21 -4.19
N THR A 65 9.14 -3.40 -4.13
CA THR A 65 9.86 -4.66 -4.26
C THR A 65 9.28 -5.43 -5.43
N ASP A 66 10.13 -5.89 -6.35
CA ASP A 66 9.70 -6.70 -7.49
C ASP A 66 9.32 -8.13 -7.05
N GLU A 67 8.79 -8.93 -7.98
CA GLU A 67 8.35 -10.29 -7.72
C GLU A 67 9.49 -11.27 -7.39
N LYS A 68 10.74 -10.86 -7.62
CA LYS A 68 11.97 -11.61 -7.31
C LYS A 68 12.60 -11.17 -5.99
N GLY A 69 12.06 -10.14 -5.34
CA GLY A 69 12.57 -9.60 -4.08
C GLY A 69 13.61 -8.48 -4.23
N HIS A 70 13.82 -7.96 -5.45
CA HIS A 70 14.72 -6.81 -5.65
C HIS A 70 14.02 -5.50 -5.34
N ALA A 71 14.78 -4.53 -4.84
CA ALA A 71 14.32 -3.15 -4.75
C ALA A 71 14.09 -2.57 -6.14
N LEU A 72 12.96 -1.88 -6.32
CA LEU A 72 12.57 -1.21 -7.55
C LEU A 72 11.98 0.15 -7.18
N SER A 73 12.38 1.22 -7.84
CA SER A 73 11.79 2.54 -7.65
C SER A 73 10.96 2.96 -8.87
N ILE A 74 10.03 3.89 -8.69
CA ILE A 74 9.28 4.47 -9.82
C ILE A 74 10.22 5.20 -10.79
N ASP A 75 11.31 5.79 -10.27
CA ASP A 75 12.31 6.45 -11.11
C ASP A 75 13.02 5.47 -12.04
N ASP A 76 13.24 4.22 -11.63
CA ASP A 76 13.86 3.17 -12.46
C ASP A 76 13.00 2.80 -13.68
N LEU A 77 11.70 3.10 -13.64
CA LEU A 77 10.75 2.81 -14.72
C LEU A 77 10.55 3.98 -15.68
N ARG A 78 11.21 5.12 -15.45
CA ARG A 78 11.12 6.34 -16.27
C ARG A 78 11.91 6.22 -17.60
N GLY A 79 11.86 7.27 -18.40
CA GLY A 79 12.53 7.37 -19.71
C GLY A 79 11.68 6.93 -20.90
N LYS A 80 10.61 6.18 -20.64
CA LYS A 80 9.57 5.81 -21.61
C LYS A 80 8.19 5.97 -20.97
N PRO A 81 7.11 6.08 -21.77
CA PRO A 81 5.76 5.98 -21.23
C PRO A 81 5.60 4.71 -20.36
N LEU A 82 4.95 4.85 -19.20
CA LEU A 82 4.69 3.76 -18.26
C LEU A 82 3.19 3.52 -18.17
N VAL A 83 2.78 2.28 -18.48
CA VAL A 83 1.43 1.79 -18.19
C VAL A 83 1.45 1.10 -16.83
N LEU A 84 0.78 1.68 -15.84
CA LEU A 84 0.65 1.11 -14.50
C LEU A 84 -0.74 0.49 -14.34
N SER A 85 -0.79 -0.80 -13.97
CA SER A 85 -2.03 -1.52 -13.69
C SER A 85 -2.06 -1.93 -12.22
N MET A 86 -3.02 -1.43 -11.46
CA MET A 86 -3.17 -1.79 -10.05
C MET A 86 -4.08 -3.02 -9.90
N ILE A 87 -3.65 -4.00 -9.11
CA ILE A 87 -4.40 -5.22 -8.79
C ILE A 87 -4.28 -5.54 -7.31
N TYR A 88 -5.05 -6.54 -6.89
CA TYR A 88 -4.81 -7.25 -5.64
C TYR A 88 -5.02 -8.74 -5.88
N THR A 89 -4.13 -9.56 -5.32
CA THR A 89 -3.96 -10.97 -5.72
C THR A 89 -5.10 -11.88 -5.27
N SER A 90 -5.88 -11.46 -4.28
CA SER A 90 -7.08 -12.17 -3.81
C SER A 90 -8.34 -11.89 -4.64
N CYS A 91 -8.28 -10.99 -5.64
CA CYS A 91 -9.39 -10.72 -6.54
C CYS A 91 -9.66 -11.92 -7.47
N TYR A 92 -10.85 -12.50 -7.39
CA TYR A 92 -11.16 -13.72 -8.13
C TYR A 92 -11.61 -13.49 -9.58
N HIS A 93 -12.27 -12.37 -9.89
CA HIS A 93 -12.88 -12.13 -11.20
C HIS A 93 -12.21 -10.99 -11.98
N THR A 94 -12.35 -9.76 -11.48
CA THR A 94 -12.02 -8.56 -12.25
C THR A 94 -10.53 -8.46 -12.56
N CYS A 95 -9.65 -8.55 -11.56
CA CYS A 95 -8.22 -8.42 -11.79
C CYS A 95 -7.67 -9.47 -12.77
N PRO A 96 -7.99 -10.78 -12.66
CA PRO A 96 -7.58 -11.77 -13.66
C PRO A 96 -8.02 -11.42 -15.08
N MET A 97 -9.28 -10.99 -15.25
CA MET A 97 -9.81 -10.63 -16.56
C MET A 97 -9.14 -9.40 -17.15
N THR A 98 -8.94 -8.35 -16.34
CA THR A 98 -8.29 -7.12 -16.79
C THR A 98 -6.81 -7.33 -17.09
N THR A 99 -6.09 -8.13 -16.29
CA THR A 99 -4.67 -8.46 -16.55
C THR A 99 -4.50 -9.24 -17.85
N ARG A 100 -5.34 -10.26 -18.11
CA ARG A 100 -5.32 -10.99 -19.39
C ARG A 100 -5.66 -10.12 -20.59
N HIS A 101 -6.60 -9.18 -20.41
CA HIS A 101 -6.93 -8.22 -21.45
C HIS A 101 -5.76 -7.28 -21.72
N LEU A 102 -5.13 -6.76 -20.66
CA LEU A 102 -3.94 -5.90 -20.74
C LEU A 102 -2.82 -6.59 -21.53
N ALA A 103 -2.51 -7.85 -21.23
CA ALA A 103 -1.49 -8.61 -21.97
C ALA A 103 -1.75 -8.61 -23.49
N LYS A 104 -2.99 -8.88 -23.91
CA LYS A 104 -3.39 -8.85 -25.33
C LYS A 104 -3.26 -7.47 -25.97
N VAL A 105 -3.57 -6.41 -25.21
CA VAL A 105 -3.45 -5.03 -25.69
C VAL A 105 -1.97 -4.63 -25.82
N VAL A 106 -1.14 -5.01 -24.85
CA VAL A 106 0.30 -4.78 -24.85
C VAL A 106 0.96 -5.44 -26.06
N ASP A 107 0.60 -6.68 -26.38
CA ASP A 107 1.12 -7.39 -27.54
C ASP A 107 0.80 -6.65 -28.86
N LYS A 108 -0.45 -6.23 -29.03
CA LYS A 108 -0.89 -5.46 -30.20
C LYS A 108 -0.19 -4.10 -30.28
N ALA A 109 -0.09 -3.39 -29.15
CA ALA A 109 0.57 -2.09 -29.10
C ALA A 109 2.06 -2.20 -29.43
N ARG A 110 2.77 -3.21 -28.90
CA ARG A 110 4.18 -3.46 -29.23
C ARG A 110 4.40 -3.85 -30.68
N ALA A 111 3.46 -4.57 -31.30
CA ALA A 111 3.52 -4.87 -32.73
C ALA A 111 3.39 -3.61 -33.60
N ALA A 112 2.59 -2.63 -33.18
CA ALA A 112 2.37 -1.39 -33.92
C ALA A 112 3.41 -0.30 -33.64
N LEU A 113 3.87 -0.18 -32.39
CA LEU A 113 4.71 0.92 -31.90
C LEU A 113 6.18 0.53 -31.69
N GLY A 114 6.49 -0.76 -31.76
CA GLY A 114 7.80 -1.33 -31.43
C GLY A 114 7.87 -1.87 -30.00
N LYS A 115 8.70 -2.90 -29.80
CA LYS A 115 8.78 -3.67 -28.54
C LYS A 115 9.20 -2.83 -27.33
N ASP A 116 10.04 -1.82 -27.55
CA ASP A 116 10.63 -1.00 -26.48
C ASP A 116 9.96 0.38 -26.32
N SER A 117 8.79 0.59 -26.93
CA SER A 117 8.09 1.88 -26.95
C SER A 117 7.51 2.34 -25.60
N PHE A 118 7.25 1.41 -24.67
CA PHE A 118 6.71 1.72 -23.34
C PHE A 118 7.02 0.60 -22.33
N ASN A 119 6.95 0.94 -21.05
CA ASN A 119 7.03 0.00 -19.93
C ASN A 119 5.63 -0.36 -19.41
N VAL A 120 5.47 -1.55 -18.84
CA VAL A 120 4.24 -1.99 -18.18
C VAL A 120 4.60 -2.52 -16.80
N ALA A 121 3.91 -2.04 -15.77
CA ALA A 121 4.07 -2.52 -14.40
C ALA A 121 2.70 -2.88 -13.81
N VAL A 122 2.63 -4.04 -13.17
CA VAL A 122 1.44 -4.49 -12.43
C VAL A 122 1.76 -4.38 -10.94
N LEU A 123 1.01 -3.53 -10.22
CA LEU A 123 1.27 -3.18 -8.83
C LEU A 123 0.17 -3.75 -7.93
N GLY A 124 0.57 -4.51 -6.91
CA GLY A 124 -0.31 -4.95 -5.83
C GLY A 124 -0.60 -3.80 -4.87
N PHE A 125 -1.87 -3.50 -4.60
CA PHE A 125 -2.24 -2.43 -3.66
C PHE A 125 -2.70 -2.95 -2.29
N ASP A 126 -2.87 -4.26 -2.13
CA ASP A 126 -3.09 -4.88 -0.83
C ASP A 126 -1.74 -5.12 -0.14
N ALA A 127 -1.22 -4.09 0.52
CA ALA A 127 0.11 -4.10 1.14
C ALA A 127 0.32 -5.24 2.17
N TYR A 128 -0.75 -5.82 2.70
CA TYR A 128 -0.67 -6.93 3.64
C TYR A 128 -0.58 -8.30 2.95
N ASN A 129 -1.35 -8.51 1.87
CA ASN A 129 -1.45 -9.82 1.22
C ASN A 129 -0.63 -9.95 -0.08
N ASP A 130 -0.40 -8.85 -0.81
CA ASP A 130 0.29 -8.83 -2.11
C ASP A 130 1.82 -8.88 -1.96
N SER A 131 2.31 -9.90 -1.26
CA SER A 131 3.74 -10.22 -1.20
C SER A 131 4.36 -10.43 -2.59
N PRO A 132 5.68 -10.26 -2.75
CA PRO A 132 6.39 -10.60 -3.99
C PRO A 132 6.04 -11.99 -4.53
N GLN A 133 5.94 -12.97 -3.64
CA GLN A 133 5.59 -14.35 -3.98
C GLN A 133 4.14 -14.44 -4.48
N ALA A 134 3.18 -13.78 -3.82
CA ALA A 134 1.78 -13.76 -4.27
C ALA A 134 1.65 -13.10 -5.65
N MET A 135 2.34 -11.98 -5.87
CA MET A 135 2.40 -11.28 -7.15
C MET A 135 3.01 -12.15 -8.25
N LEU A 136 4.10 -12.88 -7.96
CA LEU A 136 4.69 -13.85 -8.89
C LEU A 136 3.70 -14.96 -9.25
N GLN A 137 2.98 -15.51 -8.27
CA GLN A 137 1.98 -16.54 -8.53
C GLN A 137 0.81 -16.00 -9.35
N PHE A 138 0.38 -14.77 -9.10
CA PHE A 138 -0.65 -14.11 -9.90
C PHE A 138 -0.19 -13.95 -11.35
N ALA A 139 1.00 -13.39 -11.59
CA ALA A 139 1.57 -13.22 -12.93
C ALA A 139 1.60 -14.55 -13.70
N ARG A 140 2.15 -15.62 -13.09
CA ARG A 140 2.21 -16.96 -13.70
C ARG A 140 0.84 -17.53 -14.09
N LYS A 141 -0.23 -17.17 -13.36
CA LYS A 141 -1.59 -17.63 -13.65
C LYS A 141 -2.29 -16.83 -14.75
N GLN A 142 -1.88 -15.57 -14.98
CA GLN A 142 -2.61 -14.65 -15.85
C GLN A 142 -1.91 -14.30 -17.17
N GLY A 143 -0.61 -14.56 -17.30
CA GLY A 143 0.16 -14.28 -18.51
C GLY A 143 1.50 -13.64 -18.20
#